data_AF-A0A537AM03-F1
#
_entry.id   AF-A0A537AM03-F1
#
_cell.length_a   1.000
_cell.length_b   1.000
_cell.length_c   1.000
_cell.angle_alpha   90.00
_cell.angle_beta   90.00
_cell.angle_gamma   90.00
#
_symmetry.space_group_name_H-M   'P 1'
#
loop_
_entity.id
_entity.type
_entity.pdbx_description
1 polymer ?
#
loop_
_entity_poly.entity_id
_entity_poly.type
_entity_poly.pdbx_seq_one_letter_code
_entity_poly.pdbx_strand_id
1 'polypeptide(L)' 'MSAYLERRLAKLNAEIRTYPGPIARCDQHLPALLEERAKLRAELESIQQHESCPPEARWGHDGGRQINEKERE' A
#
# COMPACT_ATOMS: atom_id res chain seq x y z
N MET A 1 -12.67 5.94 5.18
CA MET A 1 -11.74 4.84 5.51
C MET A 1 -10.33 5.38 5.75
N SER A 2 -9.76 6.16 4.82
CA SER A 2 -8.43 6.79 4.91
C SER A 2 -8.19 7.60 6.19
N ALA A 3 -9.10 8.50 6.56
CA ALA A 3 -8.94 9.36 7.75
C ALA A 3 -8.79 8.59 9.08
N TYR A 4 -9.39 7.39 9.19
CA TYR A 4 -9.22 6.54 10.37
C TYR A 4 -7.81 5.93 10.42
N LEU A 5 -7.32 5.42 9.28
CA LEU A 5 -5.99 4.84 9.15
C LEU A 5 -4.89 5.89 9.42
N GLU A 6 -5.05 7.11 8.90
CA GLU A 6 -4.15 8.23 9.17
C GLU A 6 -4.09 8.57 10.67
N ARG A 7 -5.24 8.61 11.34
CA ARG A 7 -5.32 8.86 12.78
C ARG A 7 -4.68 7.75 13.60
N ARG A 8 -4.85 6.49 13.19
CA ARG A 8 -4.20 5.33 13.81
C ARG A 8 -2.69 5.39 13.63
N LEU A 9 -2.22 5.71 12.42
CA LEU A 9 -0.80 5.86 12.10
C LEU A 9 -0.15 7.01 12.89
N ALA A 10 -0.85 8.13 13.07
CA ALA A 10 -0.38 9.23 13.92
C ALA A 10 -0.20 8.82 15.38
N LYS A 11 -1.14 8.06 15.95
CA LYS A 11 -1.02 7.52 17.31
C LYS A 11 0.16 6.58 17.44
N LEU A 12 0.32 5.65 16.49
CA LEU A 12 1.41 4.68 16.50
C LEU A 12 2.78 5.36 16.41
N ASN A 13 2.90 6.39 15.58
CA ASN A 13 4.13 7.17 15.46
C ASN A 13 4.46 7.93 16.75
N ALA A 14 3.44 8.43 17.48
CA ALA A 14 3.66 9.06 18.77
C ALA A 14 4.22 8.05 19.79
N GLU A 15 3.62 6.86 19.84
CA GLU A 15 4.05 5.78 20.73
C GLU A 15 5.49 5.32 20.46
N ILE A 16 5.86 5.12 19.19
CA ILE A 16 7.23 4.78 18.77
C ILE A 16 8.22 5.88 19.16
N ARG A 17 7.86 7.17 19.03
CA ARG A 17 8.74 8.30 19.37
C ARG A 17 9.00 8.40 20.87
N THR A 18 8.01 8.08 21.68
CA THR A 18 8.14 8.06 23.15
C THR A 18 8.71 6.75 23.67
N TYR A 19 9.01 5.80 22.77
CA TYR A 19 9.46 4.48 23.18
C TYR A 19 10.84 4.57 23.85
N PRO A 20 11.01 4.05 25.09
CA PRO A 20 12.20 4.26 25.91
C PRO A 20 13.48 3.59 25.38
N GLY A 21 13.41 2.96 24.21
CA GLY A 21 14.50 2.24 23.57
C GLY A 21 14.40 0.74 23.82
N PRO A 22 14.76 -0.10 22.83
CA PRO A 22 14.61 -1.54 22.97
C PRO A 22 15.63 -2.09 23.97
N ILE A 23 15.15 -2.86 24.95
CA ILE A 23 16.01 -3.72 25.75
C ILE A 23 16.46 -4.87 24.84
N ALA A 24 17.76 -4.90 24.52
CA ALA A 24 18.31 -5.79 23.50
C ALA A 24 17.81 -7.24 23.65
N ARG A 25 17.30 -7.82 22.55
CA ARG A 25 16.79 -9.20 22.42
C ARG A 25 15.53 -9.56 23.20
N CYS A 26 15.12 -8.78 24.20
CA CYS A 26 13.90 -9.02 24.96
C CYS A 26 12.71 -8.19 24.45
N ASP A 27 12.98 -7.14 23.69
CA ASP A 27 11.94 -6.25 23.18
C ASP A 27 11.28 -6.80 21.93
N GLN A 28 10.11 -7.42 22.11
CA GLN A 28 9.21 -7.81 21.02
C GLN A 28 8.17 -6.71 20.69
N HIS A 29 8.07 -5.68 21.52
CA HIS A 29 7.05 -4.68 21.41
C HIS A 29 7.39 -3.62 20.36
N LEU A 30 8.63 -3.13 20.34
CA LEU A 30 9.07 -2.19 19.31
C LEU A 30 9.02 -2.79 17.89
N PRO A 31 9.45 -4.04 17.64
CA PRO A 31 9.23 -4.71 16.36
C PRO A 31 7.75 -4.79 15.97
N ALA A 32 6.86 -5.17 16.88
CA ALA A 32 5.43 -5.26 16.60
C ALA A 32 4.80 -3.91 16.21
N LEU A 33 5.18 -2.82 16.90
CA LEU A 33 4.76 -1.46 16.55
C LEU A 33 5.25 -1.05 15.16
N LEU A 34 6.49 -1.41 14.79
CA LEU A 34 7.03 -1.10 13.46
C LEU A 34 6.32 -1.88 12.34
N GLU A 35 5.95 -3.14 12.59
CA GLU A 35 5.16 -3.94 11.66
C GLU A 35 3.74 -3.38 11.47
N GLU A 36 3.06 -3.01 12.55
CA GLU A 36 1.73 -2.39 12.46
C GLU A 36 1.80 -1.07 11.66
N ARG A 37 2.86 -0.27 11.86
CA ARG A 37 3.11 0.94 11.05
C ARG A 37 3.26 0.61 9.57
N ALA A 38 4.02 -0.43 9.24
CA ALA A 38 4.26 -0.83 7.85
C ALA A 38 2.96 -1.27 7.17
N LYS A 39 2.13 -2.07 7.86
CA LYS A 39 0.81 -2.51 7.37
C LYS A 39 -0.11 -1.33 7.07
N LEU A 40 -0.24 -0.38 8.02
CA LEU A 40 -1.09 0.80 7.85
C LEU A 40 -0.63 1.71 6.70
N ARG A 41 0.69 1.84 6.48
CA ARG A 41 1.23 2.59 5.34
C ARG A 41 0.89 1.91 4.01
N ALA A 42 1.07 0.60 3.92
CA ALA A 42 0.74 -0.16 2.72
C ALA A 42 -0.76 -0.10 2.38
N GLU A 43 -1.62 -0.13 3.40
CA GLU A 43 -3.07 0.01 3.21
C GLU A 43 -3.47 1.43 2.77
N LEU A 44 -2.83 2.47 3.31
CA LEU A 44 -3.05 3.83 2.83
C LEU A 44 -2.57 4.02 1.39
N GLU A 45 -1.42 3.44 1.04
CA GLU A 45 -0.87 3.49 -0.31
C GLU A 45 -1.77 2.76 -1.31
N SER A 46 -2.32 1.60 -0.95
CA SER A 46 -3.24 0.87 -1.83
C SER A 46 -4.53 1.66 -2.06
N ILE A 47 -5.11 2.26 -1.01
CA ILE A 47 -6.28 3.14 -1.14
C ILE A 47 -5.96 4.33 -2.05
N GLN A 48 -4.81 4.98 -1.87
CA GLN A 48 -4.39 6.11 -2.71
C GLN A 48 -4.15 5.71 -4.17
N GLN A 49 -3.56 4.54 -4.43
CA GLN A 49 -3.38 4.00 -5.78
C GLN A 49 -4.73 3.70 -6.45
N HIS A 50 -5.71 3.17 -5.71
CA HIS A 50 -7.05 2.95 -6.22
C HIS A 50 -7.82 4.25 -6.51
N GLU A 51 -7.58 5.31 -5.73
CA GLU A 51 -8.18 6.63 -5.95
C GLU A 51 -7.47 7.45 -7.05
N SER A 52 -6.18 7.19 -7.29
CA SER A 52 -5.34 8.02 -8.18
C SER A 52 -5.20 7.51 -9.62
N CYS A 53 -5.76 6.34 -9.96
CA CYS A 53 -5.72 5.85 -11.34
C CYS A 53 -6.95 6.34 -12.12
N PRO A 54 -6.81 7.32 -13.04
CA PRO A 54 -7.86 7.56 -14.02
C PRO A 54 -8.05 6.29 -14.87
N PRO A 55 -9.27 5.98 -15.33
CA PRO A 55 -9.55 4.77 -16.10
C PRO A 55 -8.66 4.62 -17.36
N GLU A 56 -8.10 5.73 -17.86
CA GLU A 56 -7.15 5.75 -18.99
C GLU A 56 -5.77 5.13 -18.68
N ALA A 57 -5.35 5.07 -17.41
CA ALA A 57 -4.04 4.54 -17.01
C ALA A 57 -4.06 3.01 -16.76
N ARG A 58 -5.22 2.38 -16.89
CA ARG A 58 -5.35 0.92 -16.79
C ARG A 58 -4.75 0.31 -18.05
N TRP A 59 -3.57 -0.30 -17.94
CA TRP A 59 -2.94 -1.07 -19.01
C TRP A 59 -3.92 -2.12 -19.56
N GLY A 60 -4.56 -1.81 -20.70
CA GLY A 60 -5.26 -2.75 -21.55
C GLY A 60 -4.22 -3.56 -22.30
N HIS A 61 -3.73 -4.64 -21.67
CA HIS A 61 -3.02 -5.67 -22.40
C HIS A 61 -4.03 -6.46 -23.24
N ASP A 62 -4.54 -5.82 -24.27
CA ASP A 62 -5.30 -6.49 -25.32
C ASP A 62 -4.20 -7.05 -26.23
N GLY A 63 -3.81 -8.31 -26.00
CA GLY A 63 -2.82 -9.01 -26.81
C GLY A 63 -3.30 -9.19 -28.25
N GLY A 64 -3.33 -8.09 -29.01
CA GLY A 64 -3.91 -7.99 -30.33
C GLY A 64 -3.13 -8.83 -31.32
N ARG A 65 -3.69 -9.98 -31.70
CA ARG A 65 -3.46 -10.57 -33.01
C ARG A 65 -4.57 -10.07 -33.92
N GLN A 66 -4.29 -9.01 -34.68
CA GLN A 66 -5.16 -8.66 -35.81
C GLN A 66 -4.98 -9.75 -36.87
N ILE A 67 -5.99 -10.61 -37.04
CA ILE A 67 -6.09 -11.44 -38.23
C ILE A 67 -6.50 -10.51 -39.38
N ASN A 68 -5.59 -10.32 -40.34
CA ASN A 68 -5.92 -9.61 -41.57
C ASN A 68 -6.87 -10.49 -42.39
N GLU A 69 -8.14 -10.10 -42.42
CA GLU A 69 -9.21 -10.73 -43.18
C GLU A 69 -9.14 -10.29 -44.66
N LYS A 70 -8.00 -10.57 -45.33
CA LYS A 70 -7.76 -10.26 -46.75
C LYS A 70 -6.95 -11.33 -47.50
N GLU A 71 -7.32 -12.60 -47.34
CA GLU A 71 -6.91 -13.67 -48.27
C GLU A 71 -8.09 -14.58 -48.62
N ARG A 72 -9.22 -13.96 -49.00
CA ARG A 72 -10.22 -14.60 -49.86
C ARG A 72 -10.41 -13.70 -51.08
N GLU A 73 -9.68 -14.01 -52.14
CA GLU A 73 -10.12 -13.93 -53.53
C GLU A 73 -9.12 -14.69 -54.41
#